data_AF-A0A1Q3L0P0-F1
#
_entry.id   AF-A0A1Q3L0P0-F1
#
_cell.length_a   1.000
_cell.length_b   1.000
_cell.length_c   1.000
_cell.angle_alpha   90.00
_cell.angle_beta   90.00
_cell.angle_gamma   90.00
#
_symmetry.space_group_name_H-M   'P 1'
#
loop_
_entity.id
_entity.type
_entity.pdbx_description
1 polymer ?
#
loop_
_entity_poly.entity_id
_entity_poly.type
_entity_poly.pdbx_seq_one_letter_code
_entity_poly.pdbx_strand_id
1 'polypeptide(L)' 'MTDPEIHTWWPLLSAEAKHALEALDGEIIPDLVRDEVEALTGVRMPREERLTMRDWDFIRTQREAVD' A
#
# COMPACT_ATOMS: atom_id res chain seq x y z
N MET A 1 6.92 8.64 15.09
CA MET A 1 7.52 8.15 13.83
C MET A 1 6.37 8.11 12.85
N THR A 2 6.49 8.79 11.74
CA THR A 2 5.38 9.03 10.80
C THR A 2 5.36 7.87 9.81
N ASP A 3 4.36 7.01 9.88
CA ASP A 3 4.14 5.97 8.89
C ASP A 3 4.03 6.61 7.49
N PRO A 4 4.61 6.00 6.45
CA PRO A 4 4.59 6.57 5.11
C PRO A 4 3.16 6.56 4.57
N GLU A 5 2.62 7.75 4.26
CA GLU A 5 1.25 7.90 3.77
C GLU A 5 1.07 7.17 2.44
N ILE A 6 -0.05 6.45 2.25
CA ILE A 6 -0.26 5.59 1.07
C ILE A 6 -0.06 6.30 -0.26
N HIS A 7 -0.42 7.58 -0.34
CA HIS A 7 -0.28 8.39 -1.55
C HIS A 7 1.18 8.58 -1.99
N THR A 8 2.15 8.36 -1.10
CA THR A 8 3.59 8.53 -1.39
C THR A 8 4.19 7.32 -2.10
N TRP A 9 3.71 6.11 -1.80
CA TRP A 9 4.28 4.86 -2.31
C TRP A 9 3.34 4.09 -3.23
N TRP A 10 2.02 4.14 -3.01
CA TRP A 10 1.03 3.46 -3.86
C TRP A 10 1.23 3.68 -5.36
N PRO A 11 1.38 4.91 -5.88
CA PRO A 11 1.57 5.11 -7.32
C PRO A 11 2.88 4.49 -7.84
N LEU A 12 3.90 4.44 -7.01
CA LEU A 12 5.25 3.97 -7.33
C LEU A 12 5.40 2.44 -7.21
N LEU A 13 4.48 1.77 -6.51
CA LEU A 13 4.48 0.31 -6.39
C LEU A 13 4.38 -0.38 -7.76
N SER A 14 5.01 -1.54 -7.83
CA SER A 14 4.87 -2.45 -8.96
C SER A 14 3.42 -2.96 -9.08
N ALA A 15 3.05 -3.40 -10.29
CA ALA A 15 1.74 -3.98 -10.53
C ALA A 15 1.49 -5.22 -9.66
N GLU A 16 2.54 -6.04 -9.42
CA GLU A 16 2.44 -7.21 -8.56
C GLU A 16 2.15 -6.84 -7.10
N ALA A 17 2.87 -5.86 -6.54
CA ALA A 17 2.62 -5.36 -5.19
C ALA A 17 1.22 -4.74 -5.06
N LYS A 18 0.77 -3.98 -6.07
CA LYS A 18 -0.60 -3.43 -6.12
C LYS A 18 -1.64 -4.54 -6.10
N HIS A 19 -1.51 -5.55 -6.96
CA HIS A 19 -2.44 -6.68 -7.00
C HIS A 19 -2.45 -7.49 -5.70
N ALA A 20 -1.28 -7.73 -5.09
CA ALA A 20 -1.19 -8.41 -3.80
C ALA A 20 -1.90 -7.62 -2.69
N LEU A 21 -1.80 -6.30 -2.75
CA LEU A 21 -2.45 -5.41 -1.81
C LEU A 21 -3.95 -5.25 -2.08
N GLU A 22 -4.40 -5.31 -3.33
CA GLU A 22 -5.83 -5.32 -3.68
C GLU A 22 -6.50 -6.66 -3.35
N ALA A 23 -5.77 -7.76 -3.44
CA ALA A 23 -6.23 -9.08 -3.02
C ALA A 23 -6.30 -9.22 -1.49
N LEU A 24 -5.81 -8.22 -0.76
CA LEU A 24 -5.80 -8.17 0.69
C LEU A 24 -7.21 -7.84 1.20
N ASP A 25 -7.93 -8.81 1.77
CA ASP A 25 -9.31 -8.58 2.25
C ASP A 25 -9.30 -7.93 3.66
N GLY A 26 -8.65 -6.75 3.78
CA GLY A 26 -8.48 -6.05 5.06
C GLY A 26 -7.48 -6.72 6.03
N GLU A 27 -6.67 -7.65 5.52
CA GLU A 27 -5.62 -8.32 6.27
C GLU A 27 -4.36 -7.45 6.44
N ILE A 28 -3.33 -8.04 7.03
CA ILE A 28 -2.01 -7.44 7.23
C ILE A 28 -1.33 -7.27 5.87
N ILE A 29 -0.69 -6.11 5.65
CA ILE A 29 0.04 -5.81 4.41
C ILE A 29 1.03 -6.96 4.08
N PRO A 30 1.16 -7.43 2.83
CA PRO A 30 2.10 -8.51 2.51
C PRO A 30 3.56 -8.05 2.67
N ASP A 31 4.47 -8.98 2.94
CA ASP A 31 5.91 -8.68 3.00
C ASP A 31 6.44 -8.11 1.67
N LEU A 32 5.92 -8.58 0.53
CA LEU A 32 6.26 -8.05 -0.79
C LEU A 32 6.03 -6.53 -0.88
N VAL A 33 4.86 -6.08 -0.43
CA VAL A 33 4.54 -4.64 -0.42
C VAL A 33 5.43 -3.91 0.57
N ARG A 34 5.63 -4.45 1.77
CA ARG A 34 6.50 -3.83 2.77
C ARG A 34 7.91 -3.60 2.26
N ASP A 35 8.47 -4.58 1.57
CA ASP A 35 9.83 -4.52 1.01
C ASP A 35 9.92 -3.42 -0.05
N GLU A 36 8.91 -3.32 -0.93
CA GLU A 36 8.85 -2.21 -1.90
C GLU A 36 8.63 -0.85 -1.23
N VAL A 37 7.75 -0.75 -0.23
CA VAL A 37 7.53 0.51 0.50
C VAL A 37 8.81 0.94 1.22
N GLU A 38 9.54 0.01 1.84
CA GLU A 38 10.85 0.28 2.45
C GLU A 38 11.86 0.75 1.39
N ALA A 39 11.91 0.12 0.23
CA ALA A 39 12.79 0.52 -0.87
C ALA A 39 12.44 1.90 -1.44
N LEU A 40 11.16 2.25 -1.51
CA LEU A 40 10.65 3.51 -2.06
C LEU A 40 10.77 4.69 -1.09
N THR A 41 10.42 4.46 0.18
CA THR A 41 10.30 5.51 1.19
C THR A 41 11.48 5.56 2.16
N GLY A 42 12.28 4.49 2.22
CA GLY A 42 13.30 4.29 3.25
C GLY A 42 12.73 4.00 4.63
N VAL A 43 11.40 3.85 4.75
CA VAL A 43 10.71 3.60 6.02
C VAL A 43 10.21 2.18 6.05
N ARG A 44 10.61 1.46 7.10
CA ARG A 44 10.17 0.08 7.34
C ARG A 44 8.84 0.08 8.08
N MET A 45 7.80 -0.41 7.41
CA MET A 45 6.47 -0.57 8.01
C MET A 45 6.46 -1.70 9.05
N PRO A 46 5.63 -1.61 10.11
CA PRO A 46 5.40 -2.70 11.05
C PRO A 46 4.89 -3.97 10.34
N ARG A 47 5.23 -5.14 10.90
CA ARG A 47 4.70 -6.43 10.41
C ARG A 47 3.21 -6.60 10.62
N GLU A 48 2.62 -5.85 11.53
CA GLU A 48 1.19 -5.89 11.85
C GLU A 48 0.42 -4.72 11.21
N GLU A 49 1.10 -3.95 10.36
CA GLU A 49 0.53 -2.79 9.69
C GLU A 49 -0.60 -3.21 8.76
N ARG A 50 -1.69 -2.46 8.82
CA ARG A 50 -2.89 -2.69 8.03
C ARG A 50 -3.29 -1.38 7.38
N LEU A 51 -3.84 -1.49 6.19
CA LEU A 51 -4.43 -0.35 5.52
C LEU A 51 -5.64 0.13 6.30
N THR A 52 -5.65 1.42 6.59
CA THR A 52 -6.82 2.05 7.18
C THR A 52 -7.93 2.14 6.14
N MET A 53 -9.16 2.38 6.59
CA MET A 53 -10.29 2.58 5.68
C MET A 53 -10.07 3.75 4.71
N ARG A 54 -9.28 4.76 5.10
CA ARG A 54 -8.90 5.88 4.22
C ARG A 54 -7.93 5.46 3.12
N ASP A 55 -7.00 4.56 3.44
CA ASP A 55 -6.05 4.05 2.46
C ASP A 55 -6.76 3.22 1.40
N TRP A 56 -7.71 2.39 1.83
CA TRP A 56 -8.60 1.64 0.93
C TRP A 56 -9.44 2.54 0.04
N ASP A 57 -10.01 3.60 0.60
CA ASP A 57 -10.80 4.58 -0.15
C ASP A 57 -9.94 5.31 -1.22
N PHE A 58 -8.69 5.63 -0.88
CA PHE A 58 -7.73 6.20 -1.82
C PHE A 58 -7.40 5.24 -2.97
N ILE A 59 -7.07 3.98 -2.66
CA ILE A 59 -6.80 2.93 -3.67
C ILE A 59 -7.99 2.78 -4.62
N ARG A 60 -9.20 2.72 -4.06
CA ARG A 60 -10.44 2.59 -4.82
C ARG A 60 -10.66 3.79 -5.75
N THR A 61 -10.48 5.01 -5.24
CA THR A 61 -10.63 6.25 -6.01
C THR A 61 -9.64 6.32 -7.17
N GLN A 62 -8.39 5.90 -6.95
CA GLN A 62 -7.36 5.89 -8.00
C GLN A 62 -7.68 4.88 -9.12
N ARG A 63 -8.44 3.81 -8.84
CA ARG A 63 -8.89 2.85 -9.87
C ARG A 63 -10.00 3.44 -10.74
N GLU A 64 -10.96 4.15 -10.16
CA GLU A 64 -12.08 4.76 -10.90
C GLU A 64 -11.62 5.82 -11.92
N ALA A 65 -10.42 6.39 -11.74
CA ALA A 65 -9.84 7.33 -12.70
C ALA A 65 -9.23 6.67 -13.96
N VAL A 66 -9.17 5.34 -14.02
CA VAL A 66 -8.50 4.57 -15.09
C VAL A 66 -9.49 3.82 -15.99
N ASP A 67 -10.80 3.86 -15.70
CA ASP A 67 -11.86 3.28 -16.56
C ASP A 67 -12.42 4.29 -17.58
#